data_AF-A0A4C1UYU5-F1
#
_entry.id   AF-A0A4C1UYU5-F1
#
_cell.length_a   1.000
_cell.length_b   1.000
_cell.length_c   1.000
_cell.angle_alpha   90.00
_cell.angle_beta   90.00
_cell.angle_gamma   90.00
#
_symmetry.space_group_name_H-M   'P 1'
#
loop_
_entity.id
_entity.type
_entity.pdbx_description
1 polymer ?
#
loop_
_entity_poly.entity_id
_entity_poly.type
_entity_poly.pdbx_seq_one_letter_code
_entity_poly.pdbx_strand_id
1 'polypeptide(L)'
;MSRNGKPLLFVDGCKYRVNSKSGRKVRWRCASHERYGCKALVHTFDKTVIYYLNEHYNESQSAMCCYYAEFITSSRGGRQLRFNDYRFRFDKMSDRNNKIRWRCLSHSSKGCKAYVYTVDDEVVSVNDEHVCE
;
A
#
# COMPACT_ATOMS: atom_id res chain seq x y z
N MET A 1 22.32 -11.90 -1.82
CA MET A 1 22.23 -10.43 -1.99
C MET A 1 21.49 -10.14 -3.29
N SER A 2 20.32 -9.49 -3.27
CA SER A 2 19.69 -8.92 -4.46
C SER A 2 19.63 -7.41 -4.27
N ARG A 3 20.38 -6.67 -5.09
CA ARG A 3 20.81 -5.29 -4.85
C ARG A 3 20.07 -4.26 -5.72
N ASN A 4 18.84 -4.54 -6.19
CA ASN A 4 18.15 -3.68 -7.17
C ASN A 4 16.69 -3.36 -6.82
N GLY A 5 16.41 -3.02 -5.56
CA GLY A 5 15.14 -2.38 -5.19
C GLY A 5 15.26 -0.86 -5.30
N LYS A 6 14.53 -0.21 -6.21
CA LYS A 6 14.43 1.26 -6.21
C LYS A 6 13.89 1.70 -4.83
N PRO A 7 14.47 2.72 -4.19
CA PRO A 7 14.04 3.13 -2.85
C PRO A 7 12.59 3.60 -2.87
N LEU A 8 11.87 3.26 -1.81
CA LEU A 8 10.47 3.60 -1.57
C LEU A 8 10.38 4.43 -0.29
N LEU A 9 9.43 5.35 -0.27
CA LEU A 9 9.10 6.15 0.90
C LEU A 9 7.63 5.87 1.25
N PHE A 10 7.34 5.69 2.53
CA PHE A 10 5.98 5.56 3.06
C PHE A 10 5.72 6.73 3.99
N VAL A 11 4.66 7.51 3.71
CA VAL A 11 4.19 8.64 4.53
C VAL A 11 2.68 8.54 4.58
N ASP A 12 2.10 8.55 5.79
CA ASP A 12 0.66 8.52 6.04
C ASP A 12 -0.07 7.37 5.32
N GLY A 13 0.54 6.17 5.32
CA GLY A 13 0.01 4.99 4.64
C GLY A 13 0.15 5.02 3.11
N CYS A 14 0.62 6.13 2.54
CA CYS A 14 0.79 6.31 1.12
C CYS A 14 2.22 5.94 0.69
N LYS A 15 2.31 5.19 -0.41
CA LYS A 15 3.59 4.78 -1.01
C LYS A 15 4.06 5.81 -2.03
N TYR A 16 5.32 6.19 -1.95
CA TYR A 16 5.97 7.11 -2.87
C TYR A 16 7.17 6.46 -3.57
N ARG A 17 7.39 6.86 -4.81
CA ARG A 17 8.54 6.45 -5.63
C ARG A 17 9.43 7.66 -5.89
N VAL A 18 10.74 7.42 -6.04
CA VAL A 18 11.67 8.48 -6.45
C VAL A 18 11.24 9.05 -7.80
N ASN A 19 11.01 10.35 -7.81
CA ASN A 19 10.78 11.16 -9.00
C ASN A 19 12.11 11.74 -9.52
N SER A 20 12.90 12.35 -8.63
CA SER A 20 14.24 12.84 -8.96
C SER A 20 15.14 12.92 -7.72
N LYS A 21 16.46 12.97 -7.93
CA LYS A 21 17.46 13.13 -6.88
C LYS A 21 18.47 14.20 -7.27
N SER A 22 18.79 15.10 -6.34
CA SER A 22 19.81 16.14 -6.49
C SER A 22 20.60 16.23 -5.19
N GLY A 23 21.85 15.75 -5.21
CA GLY A 23 22.66 15.60 -4.00
C GLY A 23 21.95 14.77 -2.93
N ARG A 24 21.79 15.35 -1.73
CA ARG A 24 21.08 14.77 -0.58
C ARG A 24 19.57 14.96 -0.64
N LYS A 25 19.05 15.79 -1.56
CA LYS A 25 17.62 16.02 -1.75
C LYS A 25 17.02 14.96 -2.68
N VAL A 26 15.90 14.37 -2.26
CA VAL A 26 15.11 13.45 -3.08
C VAL A 26 13.70 13.99 -3.23
N ARG A 27 13.17 14.01 -4.45
CA ARG A 27 11.76 14.27 -4.72
C ARG A 27 11.06 12.95 -4.94
N TRP A 28 9.92 12.78 -4.29
CA TRP A 28 9.11 11.57 -4.31
C TRP A 28 7.71 11.93 -4.79
N ARG A 29 7.11 11.08 -5.61
CA ARG A 29 5.71 11.22 -6.06
C ARG A 29 4.89 10.01 -5.63
N CYS A 30 3.59 10.19 -5.38
CA CYS A 30 2.69 9.08 -5.04
C CYS A 30 2.84 7.97 -6.10
N ALA A 31 2.94 6.71 -5.66
CA ALA A 31 3.13 5.55 -6.52
C ALA A 31 1.99 5.33 -7.51
N SER A 32 0.82 5.90 -7.21
CA SER A 32 -0.39 5.87 -8.03
C SER A 32 -0.43 6.97 -9.09
N HIS A 33 0.53 7.92 -9.11
CA HIS A 33 0.61 8.99 -10.11
C HIS A 33 0.46 8.49 -11.55
N GLU A 34 1.09 7.38 -11.92
CA GLU A 34 0.99 6.81 -13.28
C GLU A 34 -0.41 6.30 -13.61
N ARG A 35 -1.17 5.83 -12.61
CA ARG A 35 -2.49 5.23 -12.81
C ARG A 35 -3.62 6.24 -12.68
N TYR A 36 -3.52 7.16 -11.72
CA TYR A 36 -4.60 8.06 -11.34
C TYR A 36 -4.23 9.53 -11.44
N GLY A 37 -3.03 9.89 -11.90
CA GLY A 37 -2.60 11.29 -11.98
C GLY A 37 -2.49 11.99 -10.62
N CYS A 38 -2.31 11.23 -9.54
CA CYS A 38 -2.19 11.77 -8.18
C CYS A 38 -1.05 12.78 -8.06
N LYS A 39 -1.36 13.94 -7.46
CA LYS A 39 -0.44 15.08 -7.33
C LYS A 39 0.39 15.07 -6.04
N ALA A 40 0.13 14.14 -5.13
CA ALA A 40 0.85 14.08 -3.87
C ALA A 40 2.36 13.91 -4.06
N LEU A 41 3.12 14.72 -3.32
CA LEU A 41 4.55 14.89 -3.48
C LEU A 41 5.22 15.00 -2.11
N VAL A 42 6.37 14.36 -1.96
CA VAL A 42 7.23 14.53 -0.77
C VAL A 42 8.62 14.92 -1.23
N HIS A 43 9.28 15.84 -0.53
CA HIS A 43 10.71 16.04 -0.65
C HIS A 43 11.39 15.63 0.65
N THR A 44 12.49 14.88 0.53
CA THR A 44 13.38 14.63 1.65
C THR A 44 14.73 15.29 1.42
N PHE A 45 15.40 15.66 2.50
CA PHE A 45 16.84 15.92 2.53
C PHE A 45 17.47 14.88 3.47
N ASP A 46 18.36 14.06 2.92
CA ASP A 46 18.79 12.78 3.48
C ASP A 46 17.64 11.81 3.74
N LYS A 47 17.04 11.93 4.91
CA LYS A 47 15.99 11.07 5.43
C LYS A 47 14.89 11.88 6.14
N THR A 48 15.02 13.20 6.18
CA THR A 48 14.05 14.09 6.81
C THR A 48 13.12 14.64 5.75
N VAL A 49 11.81 14.57 5.99
CA VAL A 49 10.80 15.23 5.15
C VAL A 49 10.95 16.75 5.32
N ILE A 50 11.19 17.46 4.21
CA ILE A 50 11.36 18.92 4.18
C ILE A 50 10.24 19.64 3.42
N TYR A 51 9.40 18.88 2.70
CA TYR A 51 8.21 19.40 2.02
C TYR A 51 7.25 18.24 1.80
N TYR A 52 5.96 18.49 2.02
CA TYR A 52 4.92 17.50 1.84
C TYR A 52 3.65 18.17 1.27
N LEU A 53 3.30 17.78 0.04
CA LEU A 53 2.02 18.09 -0.58
C LEU A 53 1.13 16.85 -0.49
N ASN A 54 0.13 16.91 0.40
CA ASN A 54 -0.77 15.78 0.68
C ASN A 54 -2.03 15.76 -0.20
N GLU A 55 -1.87 16.03 -1.49
CA GLU A 55 -2.98 16.08 -2.45
C GLU A 55 -3.21 14.70 -3.10
N HIS A 56 -3.84 13.81 -2.35
CA HIS A 56 -4.25 12.47 -2.82
C HIS A 56 -5.65 12.45 -3.43
N TYR A 57 -6.06 13.58 -4.01
CA TYR A 57 -7.34 13.74 -4.71
C TYR A 57 -7.13 14.39 -6.08
N ASN A 58 -8.03 14.08 -7.00
CA ASN A 58 -8.30 14.86 -8.19
C ASN A 58 -9.82 15.08 -8.21
N GLU A 59 -10.26 16.32 -8.39
CA GLU A 59 -11.67 16.75 -8.30
C GLU A 59 -12.63 15.97 -9.21
N SER A 60 -12.10 15.22 -10.18
CA SER A 60 -12.87 14.40 -11.12
C SER A 60 -13.03 12.93 -10.72
N GLN A 61 -12.31 12.41 -9.71
CA GLN A 61 -12.40 11.00 -9.31
C GLN A 61 -12.23 10.84 -7.79
N SER A 62 -13.27 10.33 -7.13
CA SER A 62 -13.32 9.98 -5.70
C SER A 62 -12.37 8.82 -5.29
N ALA A 63 -11.32 8.57 -6.06
CA ALA A 63 -10.38 7.48 -5.81
C ALA A 63 -9.21 8.00 -4.96
N MET A 64 -9.22 7.63 -3.68
CA MET A 64 -8.12 7.87 -2.75
C MET A 64 -6.84 7.19 -3.32
N CYS A 65 -5.79 7.95 -3.68
CA CYS A 65 -4.50 7.38 -4.15
C CYS A 65 -3.90 6.42 -3.11
N CYS A 66 -4.16 6.69 -1.83
CA CYS A 66 -3.60 5.95 -0.73
C CYS A 66 -4.48 4.76 -0.42
N TYR A 67 -3.86 3.58 -0.41
CA TYR A 67 -4.53 2.46 0.17
C TYR A 67 -4.59 2.65 1.67
N TYR A 68 -5.77 2.45 2.24
CA TYR A 68 -5.93 2.46 3.69
C TYR A 68 -5.77 1.03 4.20
N ALA A 69 -4.75 0.77 5.01
CA ALA A 69 -4.52 -0.55 5.60
C ALA A 69 -4.58 -0.47 7.13
N GLU A 70 -5.39 -1.30 7.76
CA GLU A 70 -5.42 -1.45 9.21
C GLU A 70 -5.66 -2.91 9.61
N PHE A 71 -5.16 -3.29 10.78
CA PHE A 71 -5.54 -4.55 11.41
C PHE A 71 -6.78 -4.35 12.25
N ILE A 72 -7.83 -5.12 11.94
CA ILE A 72 -9.07 -5.16 12.72
C ILE A 72 -9.24 -6.51 13.37
N THR A 73 -10.05 -6.54 14.42
CA THR A 73 -10.50 -7.77 15.05
C THR A 73 -11.92 -8.06 14.59
N SER A 74 -12.16 -9.26 14.06
CA SER A 74 -13.51 -9.70 13.72
C SER A 74 -14.36 -9.87 14.99
N SER A 75 -15.68 -9.90 14.85
CA SER A 75 -16.60 -10.18 15.96
C SER A 75 -16.35 -11.53 16.64
N ARG A 76 -15.65 -12.47 15.96
CA ARG A 76 -15.25 -13.78 16.49
C ARG A 76 -13.81 -13.80 17.02
N GLY A 77 -13.17 -12.64 17.20
CA GLY A 77 -11.80 -12.52 17.74
C GLY A 77 -10.67 -12.76 16.75
N GLY A 78 -10.94 -13.19 15.51
CA GLY A 78 -9.91 -13.40 14.50
C GLY A 78 -9.35 -12.09 13.93
N ARG A 79 -8.01 -11.96 13.86
CA ARG A 79 -7.31 -10.84 13.23
C ARG A 79 -7.58 -10.81 11.72
N GLN A 80 -7.93 -9.64 11.21
CA GLN A 80 -8.18 -9.37 9.79
C GLN A 80 -7.40 -8.13 9.37
N LEU A 81 -7.15 -8.03 8.07
CA LEU A 81 -6.58 -6.84 7.44
C LEU A 81 -7.72 -6.15 6.68
N ARG A 82 -8.06 -4.92 7.05
CA ARG A 82 -8.85 -4.04 6.17
C ARG A 82 -7.85 -3.36 5.24
N PHE A 83 -8.09 -3.49 3.94
CA PHE A 83 -7.33 -2.82 2.90
C PHE A 83 -8.34 -2.14 1.97
N ASN A 84 -8.32 -0.81 1.93
CA ASN A 84 -9.39 0.02 1.39
C ASN A 84 -10.74 -0.36 2.02
N ASP A 85 -11.76 -0.58 1.19
CA ASP A 85 -13.10 -0.98 1.61
C ASP A 85 -13.25 -2.49 1.80
N TYR A 86 -12.20 -3.27 1.50
CA TYR A 86 -12.25 -4.72 1.52
C TYR A 86 -11.56 -5.30 2.75
N ARG A 87 -12.13 -6.41 3.24
CA ARG A 87 -11.55 -7.18 4.34
C ARG A 87 -10.86 -8.43 3.83
N PHE A 88 -9.73 -8.71 4.43
CA PHE A 88 -8.88 -9.85 4.13
C PHE A 88 -8.63 -10.64 5.41
N ARG A 89 -8.55 -11.97 5.27
CA ARG A 89 -8.16 -12.86 6.37
C ARG A 89 -6.81 -13.48 6.09
N PHE A 90 -6.15 -13.91 7.15
CA PHE A 90 -4.94 -14.72 7.07
C PHE A 90 -5.18 -15.92 6.13
N ASP A 91 -4.26 -16.10 5.18
CA ASP A 91 -4.24 -17.25 4.28
C ASP A 91 -3.07 -18.18 4.63
N LYS A 92 -1.85 -17.64 4.56
CA LYS A 92 -0.61 -18.38 4.87
C LYS A 92 0.56 -17.43 5.10
N MET A 93 1.56 -17.89 5.83
CA MET A 93 2.84 -17.20 6.03
C MET A 93 3.93 -17.88 5.20
N SER A 94 4.89 -17.11 4.70
CA SER A 94 6.09 -17.64 4.08
C SER A 94 7.17 -17.87 5.12
N ASP A 95 7.71 -19.09 5.16
CA ASP A 95 8.76 -19.50 6.10
C ASP A 95 10.09 -18.78 5.91
N ARG A 96 10.29 -18.08 4.77
CA ARG A 96 11.59 -17.51 4.40
C ARG A 96 11.77 -16.04 4.77
N ASN A 97 10.69 -15.27 4.96
CA ASN A 97 10.77 -13.81 5.07
C ASN A 97 9.64 -13.17 5.88
N ASN A 98 8.96 -13.93 6.74
CA ASN A 98 7.82 -13.46 7.53
C ASN A 98 6.70 -12.80 6.70
N LYS A 99 6.63 -13.10 5.40
CA LYS A 99 5.64 -12.52 4.51
C LYS A 99 4.31 -13.24 4.71
N ILE A 100 3.30 -12.52 5.18
CA ILE A 100 1.95 -13.03 5.38
C ILE A 100 1.11 -12.71 4.15
N ARG A 101 0.46 -13.72 3.59
CA ARG A 101 -0.60 -13.55 2.60
C ARG A 101 -1.94 -13.41 3.31
N TRP A 102 -2.66 -12.37 2.95
CA TRP A 102 -4.04 -12.12 3.33
C TRP A 102 -4.90 -12.26 2.08
N ARG A 103 -5.96 -13.05 2.12
CA ARG A 103 -6.89 -13.20 0.98
C ARG A 103 -8.23 -12.58 1.29
N CYS A 104 -8.91 -12.07 0.26
CA CYS A 104 -10.22 -11.46 0.40
C CYS A 104 -11.21 -12.43 1.09
N LEU A 105 -12.07 -11.91 1.97
CA LEU A 105 -13.09 -12.71 2.65
C LEU A 105 -14.02 -13.44 1.67
N SER A 106 -14.33 -12.81 0.53
CA SER A 106 -15.19 -13.38 -0.52
C SER A 106 -14.48 -14.44 -1.38
N HIS A 107 -13.22 -14.79 -1.11
CA HIS A 107 -12.50 -15.83 -1.87
C HIS A 107 -13.26 -17.16 -1.86
N SER A 108 -13.84 -17.56 -0.73
CA SER A 108 -14.53 -18.84 -0.59
C SER A 108 -15.95 -18.82 -1.15
N SER A 109 -16.65 -17.68 -1.07
CA SER A 109 -18.05 -17.56 -1.51
C SER A 109 -18.21 -17.14 -2.97
N LYS A 110 -17.33 -16.25 -3.47
CA LYS A 110 -17.40 -15.65 -4.82
C LYS A 110 -16.17 -15.95 -5.69
N GLY A 111 -15.24 -16.80 -5.21
CA GLY A 111 -14.03 -17.13 -5.96
C GLY A 111 -13.02 -15.97 -6.12
N CYS A 112 -13.19 -14.87 -5.38
CA CYS A 112 -12.33 -13.69 -5.50
C CYS A 112 -10.85 -14.00 -5.29
N LYS A 113 -10.00 -13.46 -6.17
CA LYS A 113 -8.55 -13.69 -6.19
C LYS A 113 -7.72 -12.53 -5.62
N ALA A 114 -8.37 -11.49 -5.09
CA ALA A 114 -7.69 -10.39 -4.44
C ALA A 114 -6.90 -10.86 -3.20
N TYR A 115 -5.70 -10.32 -3.03
CA TYR A 115 -4.83 -10.63 -1.90
C TYR A 115 -3.93 -9.44 -1.54
N VAL A 116 -3.49 -9.41 -0.27
CA VAL A 116 -2.50 -8.47 0.23
C VAL A 116 -1.36 -9.27 0.87
N TYR A 117 -0.12 -8.82 0.68
CA TYR A 117 1.04 -9.31 1.41
C TYR A 117 1.51 -8.28 2.41
N THR A 118 1.77 -8.72 3.65
CA THR A 118 2.44 -7.91 4.67
C THR A 118 3.75 -8.54 5.11
N VAL A 119 4.69 -7.71 5.60
CA VAL A 119 5.89 -8.13 6.35
C VAL A 119 5.99 -7.18 7.54
N ASP A 120 6.10 -7.70 8.76
CA ASP A 120 6.13 -6.91 9.99
C ASP A 120 4.99 -5.87 10.04
N ASP A 121 3.77 -6.34 9.72
CA ASP A 121 2.54 -5.54 9.68
C ASP A 121 2.48 -4.44 8.59
N GLU A 122 3.53 -4.29 7.77
CA GLU A 122 3.57 -3.35 6.65
C GLU A 122 3.14 -3.99 5.33
N VAL A 123 2.31 -3.30 4.54
CA VAL A 123 1.87 -3.79 3.21
C VAL A 123 3.02 -3.72 2.20
N VAL A 124 3.41 -4.87 1.66
CA VAL A 124 4.54 -4.99 0.71
C VAL A 124 4.12 -5.25 -0.73
N SER A 125 2.94 -5.85 -0.96
CA SER A 125 2.41 -6.15 -2.30
C SER A 125 0.91 -6.44 -2.24
N VAL A 126 0.18 -6.12 -3.30
CA VAL A 126 -1.28 -6.23 -3.36
C VAL A 126 -1.69 -6.70 -4.76
N ASN A 127 -2.71 -7.55 -4.82
CA ASN A 127 -3.59 -7.73 -5.97
C ASN A 127 -5.00 -7.27 -5.56
N ASP A 128 -5.42 -6.10 -6.04
CA ASP A 128 -6.67 -5.42 -5.64
C ASP A 128 -7.79 -5.62 -6.67
N GLU A 129 -7.71 -6.69 -7.47
CA GLU A 129 -8.73 -7.03 -8.46
C GLU A 129 -9.86 -7.84 -7.78
N HIS A 130 -10.96 -7.16 -7.51
CA HIS A 130 -12.13 -7.74 -6.85
C HIS A 130 -13.22 -8.13 -7.85
N VAL A 131 -13.86 -9.28 -7.58
CA VAL A 131 -15.11 -9.72 -8.22
C VAL A 131 -16.23 -9.82 -7.18
N CYS A 132 -16.12 -9.00 -6.13
CA CYS A 132 -16.90 -9.14 -4.91
C CYS A 132 -18.24 -8.40 -4.93
N GLU A 133 -18.57 -7.76 -6.05
CA GLU A 133 -19.83 -7.05 -6.29
C GLU A 133 -21.03 -8.02 -6.35
#